data_AF-A0A965YLX2-F1
#
_entry.id   AF-A0A965YLX2-F1
#
_cell.length_a   1.000
_cell.length_b   1.000
_cell.length_c   1.000
_cell.angle_alpha   90.00
_cell.angle_beta   90.00
_cell.angle_gamma   90.00
#
_symmetry.space_group_name_H-M   'P 1'
#
loop_
_entity.id
_entity.type
_entity.pdbx_description
1 polymer ?
#
loop_
_entity_poly.entity_id
_entity_poly.type
_entity_poly.pdbx_seq_one_letter_code
_entity_poly.pdbx_strand_id
1 'polypeptide(L)'
;MANLRGYIPKGYVAPIVTLNVNVGTHEFLENIPNPGDQLYIPAMYSIDSGLSSEEGNIVYMTTEDYTIQIPEDHVGSSYSFDITLKQGSVDLLEYTGEDIINGNLFLPFRKYDSDYEPYINAPGVTLYVNGEPWERVASFTKDATQINENNNVYKLEYNKFETYSIRFSNQHNIPKPTDQIRISILKTFGTAGDVAAFSILTNKLDVTQSIPVFESGQFAYRENYFIKNITKDYGLSINLITIENPEASINSADPESIDDIRTSSAGILQSQYRNVTKNDYSSHLEEYPDVVVGTAWGEKEVNPGDTNEYNKIYISVIPTR
;
A
#
# COMPACT_ATOMS: atom_id res chain seq x y z
N MET A 1 27.07 6.10 -2.60
CA MET A 1 27.64 4.80 -3.03
C MET A 1 26.56 3.74 -3.21
N ALA A 2 25.54 3.66 -2.36
CA ALA A 2 24.43 2.70 -2.50
C ALA A 2 23.77 2.67 -3.90
N ASN A 3 23.36 3.81 -4.46
CA ASN A 3 22.77 3.84 -5.81
C ASN A 3 23.73 3.34 -6.91
N LEU A 4 25.04 3.55 -6.75
CA LEU A 4 26.04 2.99 -7.69
C LEU A 4 26.14 1.47 -7.59
N ARG A 5 25.76 0.91 -6.44
CA ARG A 5 25.62 -0.53 -6.22
C ARG A 5 24.23 -1.05 -6.61
N GLY A 6 23.37 -0.18 -7.14
CA GLY A 6 22.02 -0.52 -7.56
C GLY A 6 21.01 -0.70 -6.41
N TYR A 7 21.36 -0.21 -5.21
CA TYR A 7 20.43 -0.16 -4.06
C TYR A 7 19.74 1.19 -3.99
N ILE A 8 18.42 1.17 -3.78
CA ILE A 8 17.59 2.36 -3.57
C ILE A 8 17.15 2.33 -2.10
N PRO A 9 17.52 3.35 -1.30
CA PRO A 9 17.04 3.46 0.08
C PRO A 9 15.52 3.43 0.16
N LYS A 10 14.99 2.81 1.20
CA LYS A 10 13.54 2.79 1.45
C LYS A 10 13.10 3.99 2.26
N GLY A 11 11.90 4.47 1.94
CA GLY A 11 11.24 5.55 2.67
C GLY A 11 10.35 5.01 3.77
N TYR A 12 9.43 5.85 4.23
CA TYR A 12 8.37 5.45 5.16
C TYR A 12 7.44 4.42 4.51
N VAL A 13 7.02 3.41 5.28
CA VAL A 13 5.98 2.46 4.87
C VAL A 13 4.78 2.63 5.79
N ALA A 14 3.60 2.78 5.19
CA ALA A 14 2.36 2.95 5.95
C ALA A 14 1.92 1.66 6.64
N PRO A 15 1.56 1.71 7.93
CA PRO A 15 0.92 0.58 8.59
C PRO A 15 -0.34 0.13 7.86
N ILE A 16 -0.57 -1.18 7.85
CA ILE A 16 -1.75 -1.82 7.29
C ILE A 16 -2.60 -2.37 8.44
N VAL A 17 -3.91 -2.20 8.35
CA VAL A 17 -4.87 -2.83 9.26
C VAL A 17 -5.98 -3.53 8.48
N THR A 18 -6.42 -4.67 8.98
CA THR A 18 -7.65 -5.32 8.52
C THR A 18 -8.78 -4.92 9.46
N LEU A 19 -9.84 -4.31 8.93
CA LEU A 19 -11.06 -4.06 9.66
C LEU A 19 -12.08 -5.15 9.38
N ASN A 20 -12.62 -5.72 10.45
CA ASN A 20 -13.85 -6.48 10.37
C ASN A 20 -15.03 -5.50 10.36
N VAL A 21 -15.81 -5.53 9.29
CA VAL A 21 -17.00 -4.71 9.11
C VAL A 21 -18.21 -5.61 9.27
N ASN A 22 -19.06 -5.31 10.23
CA ASN A 22 -20.34 -5.95 10.44
C ASN A 22 -21.46 -4.98 10.05
N VAL A 23 -22.33 -5.43 9.14
CA VAL A 23 -23.50 -4.68 8.69
C VAL A 23 -24.77 -5.38 9.14
N GLY A 24 -25.71 -4.63 9.72
CA GLY A 24 -27.04 -5.13 10.05
C GLY A 24 -27.82 -5.52 8.80
N THR A 25 -28.48 -6.67 8.82
CA THR A 25 -29.28 -7.19 7.70
C THR A 25 -30.72 -7.46 8.14
N HIS A 26 -31.70 -7.24 7.26
CA HIS A 26 -33.11 -7.51 7.56
C HIS A 26 -33.97 -7.68 6.31
N GLU A 27 -34.52 -8.87 6.08
CA GLU A 27 -35.23 -9.27 4.84
C GLU A 27 -36.31 -8.29 4.32
N PHE A 28 -37.01 -7.58 5.20
CA PHE A 28 -38.22 -6.81 4.84
C PHE A 28 -38.13 -5.28 4.98
N LEU A 29 -36.98 -4.72 5.37
CA LEU A 29 -36.88 -3.28 5.61
C LEU A 29 -36.15 -2.60 4.45
N GLU A 30 -36.82 -1.64 3.79
CA GLU A 30 -36.31 -1.01 2.56
C GLU A 30 -34.96 -0.30 2.76
N ASN A 31 -34.71 0.23 3.96
CA ASN A 31 -33.49 0.97 4.31
C ASN A 31 -32.47 0.13 5.10
N ILE A 32 -32.58 -1.20 5.03
CA ILE A 32 -31.60 -2.13 5.59
C ILE A 32 -31.13 -3.07 4.47
N PRO A 33 -29.84 -3.46 4.46
CA PRO A 33 -29.35 -4.46 3.53
C PRO A 33 -30.08 -5.80 3.68
N ASN A 34 -30.39 -6.43 2.53
CA ASN A 34 -31.02 -7.74 2.45
C ASN A 34 -30.02 -8.77 1.90
N PRO A 35 -30.23 -10.07 2.17
CA PRO A 35 -29.64 -11.14 1.36
C PRO A 35 -29.81 -10.84 -0.15
N GLY A 36 -28.73 -10.95 -0.93
CA GLY A 36 -28.71 -10.61 -2.35
C GLY A 36 -28.35 -9.15 -2.69
N ASP A 37 -28.31 -8.23 -1.71
CA ASP A 37 -27.87 -6.86 -1.96
C ASP A 37 -26.33 -6.77 -2.15
N GLN A 38 -25.90 -5.78 -2.93
CA GLN A 38 -24.50 -5.40 -3.11
C GLN A 38 -24.18 -4.13 -2.35
N LEU A 39 -23.07 -4.18 -1.61
CA LEU A 39 -22.51 -3.07 -0.86
C LEU A 39 -21.23 -2.58 -1.53
N TYR A 40 -21.02 -1.28 -1.52
CA TYR A 40 -19.87 -0.61 -2.10
C TYR A 40 -19.21 0.29 -1.05
N ILE A 41 -17.88 0.18 -0.95
CA ILE A 41 -17.03 1.06 -0.15
C ILE A 41 -16.01 1.65 -1.13
N PRO A 42 -15.98 2.99 -1.30
CA PRO A 42 -15.05 3.59 -2.24
C PRO A 42 -13.61 3.56 -1.72
N ALA A 43 -12.65 3.59 -2.63
CA ALA A 43 -11.27 3.91 -2.34
C ALA A 43 -11.15 5.32 -1.73
N MET A 44 -10.06 5.53 -1.01
CA MET A 44 -9.70 6.80 -0.38
C MET A 44 -10.67 7.28 0.72
N TYR A 45 -11.56 6.40 1.19
CA TYR A 45 -12.41 6.68 2.34
C TYR A 45 -11.59 6.60 3.62
N SER A 46 -11.63 7.64 4.44
CA SER A 46 -10.84 7.76 5.66
C SER A 46 -11.64 7.38 6.90
N ILE A 47 -11.00 6.69 7.82
CA ILE A 47 -11.54 6.27 9.12
C ILE A 47 -10.58 6.81 10.19
N ASP A 48 -11.11 7.68 11.05
CA ASP A 48 -10.38 8.15 12.23
C ASP A 48 -10.28 7.02 13.25
N SER A 49 -9.06 6.64 13.63
CA SER A 49 -8.84 5.63 14.67
C SER A 49 -9.28 6.10 16.06
N GLY A 50 -9.44 7.42 16.26
CA GLY A 50 -9.63 8.03 17.57
C GLY A 50 -8.34 8.16 18.39
N LEU A 51 -7.20 7.77 17.82
CA LEU A 51 -5.87 7.88 18.40
C LEU A 51 -5.07 9.03 17.78
N SER A 52 -4.00 9.43 18.46
CA SER A 52 -3.10 10.49 18.02
C SER A 52 -1.67 10.16 18.37
N SER A 53 -0.74 10.57 17.51
CA SER A 53 0.70 10.58 17.76
C SER A 53 1.22 12.02 17.79
N GLU A 54 2.54 12.18 17.91
CA GLU A 54 3.19 13.50 17.81
C GLU A 54 3.00 14.16 16.43
N GLU A 55 2.68 13.36 15.40
CA GLU A 55 2.45 13.81 14.02
C GLU A 55 0.99 14.25 13.78
N GLY A 56 0.06 13.90 14.67
CA GLY A 56 -1.36 14.25 14.59
C GLY A 56 -2.29 13.05 14.80
N ASN A 57 -3.55 13.19 14.36
CA ASN A 57 -4.54 12.11 14.46
C ASN A 57 -4.17 10.95 13.53
N ILE A 58 -4.28 9.73 14.04
CA ILE A 58 -4.02 8.52 13.26
C ILE A 58 -5.29 8.18 12.47
N VAL A 59 -5.19 8.32 11.15
CA VAL A 59 -6.29 8.04 10.22
C VAL A 59 -5.87 6.88 9.33
N TYR A 60 -6.80 5.98 9.05
CA TYR A 60 -6.64 4.89 8.09
C TYR A 60 -7.53 5.14 6.88
N MET A 61 -7.14 4.67 5.71
CA MET A 61 -7.98 4.82 4.53
C MET A 61 -8.02 3.58 3.65
N THR A 62 -9.16 3.37 3.01
CA THR A 62 -9.29 2.39 1.94
C THR A 62 -8.42 2.84 0.78
N THR A 63 -7.75 1.89 0.15
CA THR A 63 -6.82 2.17 -0.96
C THR A 63 -7.32 1.62 -2.29
N GLU A 64 -8.41 0.85 -2.25
CA GLU A 64 -9.13 0.31 -3.40
C GLU A 64 -10.64 0.36 -3.14
N ASP A 65 -11.41 0.18 -4.21
CA ASP A 65 -12.87 0.04 -4.14
C ASP A 65 -13.24 -1.39 -3.70
N TYR A 66 -14.13 -1.52 -2.74
CA TYR A 66 -14.70 -2.81 -2.34
C TYR A 66 -16.13 -2.94 -2.85
N THR A 67 -16.44 -4.07 -3.50
CA THR A 67 -17.80 -4.49 -3.81
C THR A 67 -18.08 -5.82 -3.11
N ILE A 68 -19.02 -5.81 -2.17
CA ILE A 68 -19.36 -6.94 -1.33
C ILE A 68 -20.78 -7.41 -1.67
N GLN A 69 -20.90 -8.68 -2.04
CA GLN A 69 -22.19 -9.33 -2.24
C GLN A 69 -22.64 -9.98 -0.93
N ILE A 70 -23.81 -9.61 -0.41
CA ILE A 70 -24.45 -10.39 0.65
C ILE A 70 -25.03 -11.67 0.00
N PRO A 71 -24.68 -12.88 0.46
CA PRO A 71 -25.22 -14.11 -0.09
C PRO A 71 -26.75 -14.14 -0.06
N GLU A 72 -27.38 -14.65 -1.12
CA GLU A 72 -28.85 -14.75 -1.19
C GLU A 72 -29.44 -15.67 -0.12
N ASP A 73 -28.67 -16.67 0.32
CA ASP A 73 -29.01 -17.64 1.36
C ASP A 73 -28.53 -17.21 2.76
N HIS A 74 -28.06 -15.96 2.91
CA HIS A 74 -27.62 -15.46 4.21
C HIS A 74 -28.76 -15.48 5.24
N VAL A 75 -28.58 -16.27 6.30
CA VAL A 75 -29.48 -16.32 7.45
C VAL A 75 -28.81 -15.63 8.63
N GLY A 76 -29.34 -14.48 9.05
CA GLY A 76 -28.79 -13.72 10.17
C GLY A 76 -29.35 -12.31 10.24
N SER A 77 -29.12 -11.65 11.38
CA SER A 77 -29.41 -10.21 11.55
C SER A 77 -28.22 -9.31 11.20
N SER A 78 -27.09 -9.91 10.80
CA SER A 78 -25.89 -9.20 10.40
C SER A 78 -25.01 -10.01 9.47
N TYR A 79 -24.32 -9.34 8.57
CA TYR A 79 -23.31 -9.90 7.68
C TYR A 79 -21.95 -9.26 7.97
N SER A 80 -20.88 -10.06 8.02
CA SER A 80 -19.52 -9.60 8.30
C SER A 80 -18.59 -9.87 7.12
N PHE A 81 -17.69 -8.93 6.87
CA PHE A 81 -16.63 -9.04 5.87
C PHE A 81 -15.42 -8.22 6.30
N ASP A 82 -14.25 -8.54 5.74
CA ASP A 82 -13.02 -7.84 6.05
C ASP A 82 -12.63 -6.88 4.93
N ILE A 83 -12.10 -5.72 5.30
CA ILE A 83 -11.47 -4.77 4.38
C ILE A 83 -10.08 -4.38 4.88
N THR A 84 -9.19 -4.03 3.98
CA THR A 84 -7.82 -3.62 4.30
C THR A 84 -7.69 -2.11 4.16
N LEU A 85 -7.04 -1.47 5.13
CA LEU A 85 -6.75 -0.04 5.10
C LEU A 85 -5.27 0.23 5.33
N LYS A 86 -4.79 1.34 4.76
CA LYS A 86 -3.45 1.87 5.04
C LYS A 86 -3.55 3.13 5.89
N GLN A 87 -2.60 3.29 6.81
CA GLN A 87 -2.51 4.49 7.62
C GLN A 87 -2.09 5.68 6.75
N GLY A 88 -2.88 6.75 6.79
CA GLY A 88 -2.51 7.98 6.15
C GLY A 88 -3.65 8.85 5.67
N SER A 89 -3.28 9.82 4.85
CA SER A 89 -4.20 10.66 4.08
C SER A 89 -3.65 10.91 2.69
N VAL A 90 -4.52 11.05 1.69
CA VAL A 90 -4.11 11.30 0.32
C VAL A 90 -3.72 12.77 0.12
N ASP A 91 -2.58 12.96 -0.53
CA ASP A 91 -2.20 14.20 -1.19
C ASP A 91 -2.48 14.08 -2.70
N LEU A 92 -3.14 15.09 -3.25
CA LEU A 92 -3.29 15.25 -4.69
C LEU A 92 -2.29 16.31 -5.17
N LEU A 93 -1.43 15.93 -6.11
CA LEU A 93 -0.39 16.79 -6.66
C LEU A 93 -0.59 16.93 -8.17
N GLU A 94 -0.38 18.14 -8.67
CA GLU A 94 -0.43 18.44 -10.10
C GLU A 94 0.90 19.02 -10.57
N TYR A 95 1.36 18.53 -11.70
CA TYR A 95 2.59 18.94 -12.38
C TYR A 95 2.37 18.97 -13.88
N THR A 96 3.39 19.42 -14.59
CA THR A 96 3.53 19.33 -16.04
C THR A 96 4.80 18.57 -16.38
N GLY A 97 4.94 18.12 -17.64
CA GLY A 97 6.21 17.54 -18.07
C GLY A 97 7.38 18.53 -18.06
N GLU A 98 7.13 19.86 -18.05
CA GLU A 98 8.19 20.87 -17.86
C GLU A 98 8.86 20.78 -16.48
N ASP A 99 8.15 20.26 -15.49
CA ASP A 99 8.67 20.08 -14.13
C ASP A 99 9.63 18.87 -14.02
N ILE A 100 9.75 18.06 -15.08
CA ILE A 100 10.66 16.91 -15.13
C ILE A 100 12.08 17.40 -15.41
N ILE A 101 12.98 17.19 -14.45
CA ILE A 101 14.39 17.55 -14.55
C ILE A 101 15.22 16.27 -14.63
N ASN A 102 15.87 16.04 -15.78
CA ASN A 102 16.70 14.85 -16.03
C ASN A 102 15.95 13.53 -15.76
N GLY A 103 14.69 13.46 -16.18
CA GLY A 103 13.84 12.27 -15.98
C GLY A 103 13.30 12.10 -14.56
N ASN A 104 13.46 13.10 -13.68
CA ASN A 104 12.93 13.06 -12.32
C ASN A 104 11.95 14.20 -12.08
N LEU A 105 10.83 13.87 -11.45
CA LEU A 105 9.85 14.80 -10.91
C LEU A 105 9.98 14.78 -9.39
N PHE A 106 10.43 15.89 -8.79
CA PHE A 106 10.67 15.96 -7.35
C PHE A 106 9.39 16.28 -6.60
N LEU A 107 9.07 15.49 -5.58
CA LEU A 107 7.90 15.69 -4.74
C LEU A 107 8.20 16.64 -3.58
N PRO A 108 7.16 17.24 -2.94
CA PRO A 108 7.34 18.08 -1.77
C PRO A 108 7.97 17.30 -0.61
N PHE A 109 8.62 18.02 0.32
CA PHE A 109 9.24 17.42 1.50
C PHE A 109 8.16 16.97 2.50
N ARG A 110 7.68 15.74 2.35
CA ARG A 110 6.67 15.08 3.20
C ARG A 110 6.98 13.60 3.35
N LYS A 111 6.36 12.97 4.35
CA LYS A 111 6.42 11.53 4.59
C LYS A 111 5.39 10.81 3.72
N TYR A 112 5.85 10.16 2.67
CA TYR A 112 4.97 9.43 1.74
C TYR A 112 5.16 7.92 1.88
N ASP A 113 4.09 7.16 1.67
CA ASP A 113 4.16 5.70 1.65
C ASP A 113 5.02 5.25 0.45
N SER A 114 6.21 4.72 0.73
CA SER A 114 7.03 4.09 -0.29
C SER A 114 6.49 2.74 -0.71
N ASP A 115 5.50 2.18 0.00
CA ASP A 115 5.01 0.83 -0.20
C ASP A 115 6.13 -0.22 -0.12
N TYR A 116 5.80 -1.49 -0.31
CA TYR A 116 6.78 -2.57 -0.43
C TYR A 116 6.36 -3.55 -1.52
N GLU A 117 7.33 -4.29 -2.06
CA GLU A 117 7.05 -5.26 -3.11
C GLU A 117 6.71 -6.64 -2.55
N PRO A 118 5.81 -7.41 -3.20
CA PRO A 118 5.01 -6.98 -4.36
C PRO A 118 4.01 -5.90 -3.95
N TYR A 119 3.88 -4.86 -4.77
CA TYR A 119 2.89 -3.81 -4.51
C TYR A 119 1.52 -4.48 -4.41
N ILE A 120 0.97 -4.50 -3.19
CA ILE A 120 -0.35 -5.09 -2.93
C ILE A 120 -1.37 -4.33 -3.80
N ASN A 121 -2.54 -4.92 -4.06
CA ASN A 121 -3.64 -4.44 -4.93
C ASN A 121 -4.14 -2.99 -4.68
N ALA A 122 -3.45 -2.21 -3.85
CA ALA A 122 -3.82 -0.87 -3.48
C ALA A 122 -2.55 -0.01 -3.26
N PRO A 123 -1.88 0.42 -4.35
CA PRO A 123 -0.59 1.09 -4.27
C PRO A 123 -0.72 2.45 -3.56
N GLY A 124 0.25 2.76 -2.70
CA GLY A 124 0.32 4.06 -2.01
C GLY A 124 0.49 5.28 -2.94
N VAL A 125 0.69 5.04 -4.25
CA VAL A 125 0.85 6.06 -5.29
C VAL A 125 0.12 5.65 -6.56
N THR A 126 -0.67 6.56 -7.13
CA THR A 126 -1.20 6.47 -8.50
C THR A 126 -0.83 7.71 -9.29
N LEU A 127 -0.56 7.52 -10.59
CA LEU A 127 -0.11 8.58 -11.49
C LEU A 127 -0.90 8.54 -12.79
N TYR A 128 -1.34 9.71 -13.24
CA TYR A 128 -2.01 9.91 -14.52
C TYR A 128 -1.26 10.94 -15.35
N VAL A 129 -1.11 10.70 -16.65
CA VAL A 129 -0.58 11.67 -17.61
C VAL A 129 -1.64 11.93 -18.67
N ASN A 130 -2.09 13.18 -18.78
CA ASN A 130 -3.20 13.58 -19.64
C ASN A 130 -4.48 12.75 -19.47
N GLY A 131 -4.73 12.24 -18.25
CA GLY A 131 -5.89 11.38 -17.97
C GLY A 131 -5.61 9.88 -18.05
N GLU A 132 -4.50 9.45 -18.66
CA GLU A 132 -4.17 8.04 -18.81
C GLU A 132 -3.38 7.54 -17.59
N PRO A 133 -3.76 6.41 -16.97
CA PRO A 133 -3.03 5.86 -15.84
C PRO A 133 -1.67 5.32 -16.28
N TRP A 134 -0.66 5.55 -15.45
CA TRP A 134 0.67 4.98 -15.59
C TRP A 134 0.90 3.92 -14.52
N GLU A 135 1.68 2.91 -14.86
CA GLU A 135 1.95 1.78 -13.97
C GLU A 135 3.20 2.06 -13.13
N ARG A 136 3.06 1.91 -11.81
CA ARG A 136 4.19 1.96 -10.90
C ARG A 136 4.97 0.65 -11.02
N VAL A 137 6.29 0.74 -11.19
CA VAL A 137 7.16 -0.43 -11.29
C VAL A 137 8.27 -0.40 -10.24
N ALA A 138 8.71 -1.60 -9.87
CA ALA A 138 9.89 -1.87 -9.06
C ALA A 138 11.18 -1.44 -9.75
N SER A 139 11.23 -1.81 -11.02
CA SER A 139 12.35 -1.67 -11.91
C SER A 139 11.82 -1.47 -13.32
N PHE A 140 12.56 -0.73 -14.13
CA PHE A 140 12.25 -0.60 -15.56
C PHE A 140 12.57 -1.88 -16.34
N THR A 141 13.20 -2.87 -15.70
CA THR A 141 13.48 -4.19 -16.25
C THR A 141 12.66 -5.23 -15.49
N LYS A 142 11.99 -6.12 -16.21
CA LYS A 142 11.21 -7.24 -15.66
C LYS A 142 12.13 -8.33 -15.09
N ASP A 143 13.26 -8.57 -15.76
CA ASP A 143 14.37 -9.44 -15.35
C ASP A 143 15.67 -8.91 -15.95
N ALA A 144 16.82 -9.54 -15.66
CA ALA A 144 18.13 -9.20 -16.25
C ALA A 144 18.16 -9.17 -17.79
N THR A 145 17.12 -9.68 -18.47
CA THR A 145 17.06 -9.84 -19.93
C THR A 145 15.79 -9.31 -20.60
N GLN A 146 14.78 -8.85 -19.84
CA GLN A 146 13.49 -8.41 -20.41
C GLN A 146 13.08 -7.03 -19.88
N ILE A 147 12.72 -6.12 -20.79
CA ILE A 147 12.14 -4.81 -20.49
C ILE A 147 10.66 -5.00 -20.16
N ASN A 148 10.09 -4.16 -19.30
CA ASN A 148 8.64 -4.15 -19.11
C ASN A 148 7.95 -3.86 -20.46
N GLU A 149 6.92 -4.63 -20.81
CA GLU A 149 6.20 -4.45 -22.08
C GLU A 149 5.33 -3.19 -22.06
N ASN A 150 4.98 -2.70 -20.87
CA ASN A 150 4.28 -1.44 -20.71
C ASN A 150 5.24 -0.25 -20.86
N ASN A 151 4.98 0.64 -21.82
CA ASN A 151 5.78 1.84 -22.04
C ASN A 151 5.41 3.02 -21.11
N ASN A 152 4.25 3.00 -20.45
CA ASN A 152 3.80 4.06 -19.55
C ASN A 152 4.05 3.64 -18.10
N VAL A 153 5.32 3.62 -17.71
CA VAL A 153 5.76 3.15 -16.39
C VAL A 153 6.57 4.23 -15.66
N TYR A 154 6.51 4.20 -14.32
CA TYR A 154 7.28 5.10 -13.47
C TYR A 154 7.78 4.40 -12.21
N LYS A 155 8.82 4.97 -11.58
CA LYS A 155 9.33 4.53 -10.28
C LYS A 155 9.17 5.62 -9.23
N LEU A 156 8.78 5.26 -8.02
CA LEU A 156 8.95 6.13 -6.85
C LEU A 156 10.33 5.83 -6.23
N GLU A 157 11.17 6.85 -6.06
CA GLU A 157 12.48 6.71 -5.43
C GLU A 157 12.55 7.60 -4.19
N TYR A 158 13.06 7.05 -3.09
CA TYR A 158 13.45 7.81 -1.91
C TYR A 158 14.97 8.01 -1.93
N ASN A 159 15.42 9.24 -1.71
CA ASN A 159 16.82 9.58 -1.87
C ASN A 159 17.49 9.98 -0.54
N LYS A 160 18.82 10.13 -0.60
CA LYS A 160 19.68 10.47 0.55
C LYS A 160 19.38 11.81 1.23
N PHE A 161 18.57 12.67 0.61
CA PHE A 161 18.13 13.94 1.18
C PHE A 161 16.75 13.81 1.81
N GLU A 162 16.29 12.58 2.03
CA GLU A 162 14.99 12.27 2.61
C GLU A 162 13.81 12.79 1.80
N THR A 163 14.00 12.87 0.48
CA THR A 163 12.96 13.34 -0.45
C THR A 163 12.54 12.26 -1.43
N TYR A 164 11.29 12.34 -1.84
CA TYR A 164 10.70 11.45 -2.84
C TYR A 164 10.80 12.08 -4.22
N SER A 165 11.03 11.24 -5.22
CA SER A 165 10.96 11.63 -6.62
C SER A 165 10.31 10.54 -7.44
N ILE A 166 9.53 10.95 -8.44
CA ILE A 166 9.04 10.06 -9.48
C ILE A 166 10.03 10.07 -10.63
N ARG A 167 10.55 8.90 -10.96
CA ARG A 167 11.52 8.72 -12.03
C ARG A 167 10.87 8.11 -13.26
N PHE A 168 11.25 8.65 -14.41
CA PHE A 168 10.94 8.15 -15.75
C PHE A 168 12.22 7.65 -16.42
N SER A 169 12.09 6.70 -17.33
CA SER A 169 13.22 6.11 -18.06
C SER A 169 13.18 6.46 -19.53
N ASN A 170 14.35 6.70 -20.13
CA ASN A 170 14.49 6.89 -21.57
C ASN A 170 14.27 5.61 -22.40
N GLN A 171 14.16 4.45 -21.74
CA GLN A 171 13.76 3.19 -22.35
C GLN A 171 12.24 3.05 -22.48
N HIS A 172 11.48 3.96 -21.87
CA HIS A 172 10.02 3.98 -21.81
C HIS A 172 9.54 5.38 -22.23
N ASN A 173 8.23 5.61 -22.19
CA ASN A 173 7.70 6.94 -22.44
C ASN A 173 8.10 7.88 -21.31
N ILE A 174 8.41 9.13 -21.69
CA ILE A 174 8.60 10.24 -20.76
C ILE A 174 7.54 11.28 -21.11
N PRO A 175 6.80 11.83 -20.11
CA PRO A 175 5.85 12.89 -20.36
C PRO A 175 6.51 14.07 -21.10
N LYS A 176 5.83 14.60 -22.11
CA LYS A 176 6.29 15.77 -22.85
C LYS A 176 6.11 17.03 -22.00
N PRO A 177 6.87 18.10 -22.26
CA PRO A 177 6.75 19.36 -21.53
C PRO A 177 5.31 19.85 -21.31
N THR A 178 4.45 19.72 -22.32
CA THR A 178 3.05 20.16 -22.29
C THR A 178 2.07 19.19 -21.62
N ASP A 179 2.50 17.97 -21.30
CA ASP A 179 1.63 16.96 -20.72
C ASP A 179 1.33 17.31 -19.26
N GLN A 180 0.07 17.12 -18.85
CA GLN A 180 -0.35 17.29 -17.46
C GLN A 180 -0.12 15.99 -16.69
N ILE A 181 0.52 16.08 -15.53
CA ILE A 181 0.83 14.96 -14.65
C ILE A 181 0.06 15.15 -13.36
N ARG A 182 -0.73 14.15 -12.98
CA ARG A 182 -1.55 14.16 -11.77
C ARG A 182 -1.22 12.96 -10.92
N ILE A 183 -0.97 13.19 -9.63
CA ILE A 183 -0.51 12.16 -8.70
C ILE A 183 -1.44 12.15 -7.50
N SER A 184 -1.91 10.97 -7.11
CA SER A 184 -2.46 10.72 -5.79
C SER A 184 -1.46 9.89 -5.00
N ILE A 185 -1.00 10.41 -3.87
CA ILE A 185 0.01 9.76 -3.04
C ILE A 185 -0.39 9.78 -1.57
N LEU A 186 -0.21 8.64 -0.90
CA LEU A 186 -0.51 8.46 0.51
C LEU A 186 0.58 9.12 1.35
N LYS A 187 0.21 10.09 2.19
CA LYS A 187 1.05 10.54 3.31
C LYS A 187 0.89 9.59 4.47
N THR A 188 1.99 9.26 5.13
CA THR A 188 2.01 8.34 6.27
C THR A 188 2.83 8.91 7.42
N PHE A 189 2.58 8.41 8.62
CA PHE A 189 3.40 8.66 9.81
C PHE A 189 4.48 7.58 10.01
N GLY A 190 4.55 6.56 9.16
CA GLY A 190 5.44 5.41 9.36
C GLY A 190 5.03 4.63 10.61
N THR A 191 6.01 4.25 11.42
CA THR A 191 5.79 3.49 12.67
C THR A 191 4.96 4.27 13.70
N ALA A 192 4.99 5.61 13.66
CA ALA A 192 4.16 6.45 14.53
C ALA A 192 2.65 6.39 14.19
N GLY A 193 2.30 5.71 13.09
CA GLY A 193 0.92 5.42 12.71
C GLY A 193 0.37 4.11 13.25
N ASP A 194 1.16 3.31 13.97
CA ASP A 194 0.73 1.99 14.42
C ASP A 194 -0.38 2.03 15.48
N VAL A 195 -1.28 1.03 15.41
CA VAL A 195 -2.39 0.86 16.34
C VAL A 195 -2.50 -0.56 16.85
N ALA A 196 -2.88 -0.70 18.12
CA ALA A 196 -3.10 -2.00 18.74
C ALA A 196 -4.43 -2.64 18.27
N ALA A 197 -4.56 -3.95 18.46
CA ALA A 197 -5.83 -4.65 18.29
C ALA A 197 -6.97 -4.00 19.10
N PHE A 198 -8.17 -3.96 18.52
CA PHE A 198 -9.41 -3.42 19.08
C PHE A 198 -9.36 -1.95 19.51
N SER A 199 -8.52 -1.16 18.85
CA SER A 199 -8.35 0.26 19.17
C SER A 199 -9.10 1.20 18.22
N ILE A 200 -9.39 0.77 16.99
CA ILE A 200 -10.25 1.48 16.05
C ILE A 200 -11.70 1.13 16.38
N LEU A 201 -12.48 2.14 16.78
CA LEU A 201 -13.85 1.97 17.24
C LEU A 201 -14.87 2.65 16.33
N THR A 202 -16.04 2.03 16.21
CA THR A 202 -17.15 2.47 15.35
C THR A 202 -17.66 3.89 15.63
N ASN A 203 -17.59 4.35 16.87
CA ASN A 203 -18.11 5.66 17.27
C ASN A 203 -17.33 6.85 16.70
N LYS A 204 -16.25 6.60 15.96
CA LYS A 204 -15.44 7.61 15.25
C LYS A 204 -15.61 7.58 13.74
N LEU A 205 -16.45 6.69 13.22
CA LEU A 205 -16.73 6.60 11.80
C LEU A 205 -17.69 7.73 11.40
N ASP A 206 -17.19 8.67 10.60
CA ASP A 206 -18.04 9.54 9.80
C ASP A 206 -18.67 8.69 8.69
N VAL A 207 -19.99 8.74 8.56
CA VAL A 207 -20.74 7.94 7.57
C VAL A 207 -20.65 8.52 6.17
N THR A 208 -20.37 9.81 6.09
CA THR A 208 -20.32 10.56 4.84
C THR A 208 -19.06 11.41 4.81
N GLN A 209 -18.27 11.29 3.75
CA GLN A 209 -17.02 12.02 3.58
C GLN A 209 -16.88 12.53 2.14
N SER A 210 -16.25 13.68 1.98
CA SER A 210 -15.78 14.15 0.68
C SER A 210 -14.44 13.48 0.35
N ILE A 211 -14.44 12.58 -0.64
CA ILE A 211 -13.25 11.85 -1.07
C ILE A 211 -12.81 12.30 -2.46
N PRO A 212 -11.51 12.27 -2.77
CA PRO A 212 -11.02 12.54 -4.11
C PRO A 212 -11.33 11.38 -5.05
N VAL A 213 -11.83 11.70 -6.24
CA VAL A 213 -12.08 10.77 -7.35
C VAL A 213 -11.42 11.30 -8.61
N PHE A 214 -10.93 10.41 -9.47
CA PHE A 214 -10.38 10.80 -10.76
C PHE A 214 -11.45 10.65 -11.86
N GLU A 215 -11.96 11.78 -12.35
CA GLU A 215 -13.05 11.82 -13.34
C GLU A 215 -12.70 12.80 -14.45
N SER A 216 -12.95 12.41 -15.70
CA SER A 216 -12.74 13.29 -16.87
C SER A 216 -11.33 13.91 -16.94
N GLY A 217 -10.32 13.16 -16.49
CA GLY A 217 -8.91 13.57 -16.52
C GLY A 217 -8.48 14.51 -15.39
N GLN A 218 -9.33 14.79 -14.40
CA GLN A 218 -9.02 15.65 -13.26
C GLN A 218 -9.41 14.99 -11.93
N PHE A 219 -8.75 15.41 -10.84
CA PHE A 219 -9.22 15.07 -9.50
C PHE A 219 -10.40 15.99 -9.13
N ALA A 220 -11.49 15.38 -8.69
CA ALA A 220 -12.65 16.08 -8.13
C ALA A 220 -12.96 15.50 -6.75
N TYR A 221 -13.57 16.30 -5.89
CA TYR A 221 -14.06 15.81 -4.60
C TYR A 221 -15.55 15.46 -4.72
N ARG A 222 -15.92 14.28 -4.25
CA ARG A 222 -17.31 13.78 -4.22
C ARG A 222 -17.67 13.33 -2.81
N GLU A 223 -18.86 13.74 -2.40
CA GLU A 223 -19.46 13.22 -1.18
C GLU A 223 -19.85 11.76 -1.38
N ASN A 224 -19.34 10.88 -0.53
CA ASN A 224 -19.60 9.46 -0.57
C ASN A 224 -19.96 8.95 0.82
N TYR A 225 -20.74 7.88 0.85
CA TYR A 225 -21.00 7.11 2.06
C TYR A 225 -19.84 6.14 2.33
N PHE A 226 -19.58 5.82 3.60
CA PHE A 226 -18.65 4.75 3.94
C PHE A 226 -19.10 3.43 3.30
N ILE A 227 -20.38 3.08 3.47
CA ILE A 227 -20.99 1.94 2.78
C ILE A 227 -22.25 2.40 2.05
N LYS A 228 -22.29 2.17 0.73
CA LYS A 228 -23.46 2.37 -0.12
C LYS A 228 -24.05 1.03 -0.53
N ASN A 229 -25.34 0.82 -0.33
CA ASN A 229 -26.07 -0.26 -0.98
C ASN A 229 -26.34 0.14 -2.44
N ILE A 230 -25.60 -0.45 -3.37
CA ILE A 230 -25.69 -0.10 -4.80
C ILE A 230 -26.86 -0.80 -5.50
N THR A 231 -27.41 -1.88 -4.93
CA THR A 231 -28.61 -2.54 -5.45
C THR A 231 -29.84 -1.65 -5.28
N LYS A 232 -29.93 -0.95 -4.14
CA LYS A 232 -31.08 -0.12 -3.76
C LYS A 232 -30.81 1.40 -3.80
N ASP A 233 -29.58 1.79 -4.15
CA ASP A 233 -29.12 3.18 -4.30
C ASP A 233 -29.28 4.06 -3.05
N TYR A 234 -28.83 3.59 -1.88
CA TYR A 234 -28.80 4.39 -0.65
C TYR A 234 -27.54 4.15 0.20
N GLY A 235 -27.20 5.12 1.04
CA GLY A 235 -26.10 5.02 2.01
C GLY A 235 -26.53 4.41 3.34
N LEU A 236 -25.75 3.49 3.90
CA LEU A 236 -26.07 2.87 5.18
C LEU A 236 -25.89 3.87 6.33
N SER A 237 -26.78 3.81 7.32
CA SER A 237 -26.67 4.59 8.56
C SER A 237 -25.63 3.98 9.51
N ILE A 238 -24.94 4.81 10.32
CA ILE A 238 -23.99 4.35 11.34
C ILE A 238 -24.55 3.28 12.28
N ASN A 239 -25.85 3.35 12.61
CA ASN A 239 -26.48 2.40 13.52
C ASN A 239 -26.58 0.98 12.94
N LEU A 240 -26.33 0.82 11.64
CA LEU A 240 -26.30 -0.46 10.94
C LEU A 240 -24.88 -0.96 10.71
N ILE A 241 -23.85 -0.21 11.13
CA ILE A 241 -22.45 -0.51 10.84
C ILE A 241 -21.72 -0.65 12.17
N THR A 242 -20.99 -1.74 12.33
CA THR A 242 -19.99 -1.89 13.39
C THR A 242 -18.67 -2.24 12.73
N ILE A 243 -17.61 -1.58 13.17
CA ILE A 243 -16.24 -1.84 12.74
C ILE A 243 -15.36 -2.12 13.96
N GLU A 244 -14.43 -3.05 13.79
CA GLU A 244 -13.35 -3.34 14.73
C GLU A 244 -12.11 -3.81 13.98
N ASN A 245 -10.92 -3.55 14.53
CA ASN A 245 -9.68 -4.17 14.06
C ASN A 245 -9.31 -5.32 15.01
N PRO A 246 -9.57 -6.59 14.68
CA PRO A 246 -9.28 -7.69 15.60
C PRO A 246 -7.78 -7.90 15.87
N GLU A 247 -6.94 -7.44 14.94
CA GLU A 247 -5.48 -7.52 15.01
C GLU A 247 -4.85 -6.12 15.06
N ALA A 248 -3.61 -6.05 15.54
CA ALA A 248 -2.80 -4.82 15.48
C ALA A 248 -2.45 -4.47 14.03
N SER A 249 -2.08 -3.21 13.79
CA SER A 249 -1.49 -2.87 12.49
C SER A 249 -0.16 -3.56 12.30
N ILE A 250 0.18 -3.81 11.04
CA ILE A 250 1.42 -4.46 10.64
C ILE A 250 2.12 -3.64 9.55
N ASN A 251 3.35 -4.03 9.22
CA ASN A 251 4.03 -3.59 7.99
C ASN A 251 4.36 -2.08 7.94
N SER A 252 4.44 -1.42 9.09
CA SER A 252 4.96 -0.06 9.19
C SER A 252 6.50 -0.06 9.16
N ALA A 253 7.09 1.02 8.61
CA ALA A 253 8.53 1.25 8.72
C ALA A 253 8.87 2.74 8.61
N ASP A 254 9.94 3.12 9.29
CA ASP A 254 10.62 4.39 9.08
C ASP A 254 11.73 4.24 8.03
N PRO A 255 12.23 5.36 7.45
CA PRO A 255 13.32 5.31 6.51
C PRO A 255 14.55 4.61 7.07
N GLU A 256 15.23 3.85 6.21
CA GLU A 256 16.42 3.10 6.60
C GLU A 256 17.52 4.02 7.12
N SER A 257 18.21 3.59 8.17
CA SER A 257 19.35 4.34 8.67
C SER A 257 20.54 4.26 7.69
N ILE A 258 21.49 5.18 7.83
CA ILE A 258 22.71 5.17 7.01
C ILE A 258 23.49 3.85 7.15
N ASP A 259 23.46 3.25 8.34
CA ASP A 259 24.16 1.99 8.61
C ASP A 259 23.44 0.78 8.00
N ASP A 260 22.10 0.79 7.99
CA ASP A 260 21.28 -0.22 7.30
C ASP A 260 21.55 -0.16 5.79
N ILE A 261 21.46 1.04 5.20
CA ILE A 261 21.75 1.28 3.78
C ILE A 261 23.17 0.82 3.41
N ARG A 262 24.16 1.07 4.28
CA ARG A 262 25.56 0.65 4.04
C ARG A 262 25.68 -0.87 3.99
N THR A 263 24.98 -1.56 4.88
CA THR A 263 25.01 -3.02 5.02
C THR A 263 24.24 -3.69 3.87
N SER A 264 22.98 -3.31 3.65
CA SER A 264 22.11 -3.86 2.61
C SER A 264 22.67 -3.63 1.20
N SER A 265 23.19 -2.42 0.93
CA SER A 265 23.77 -2.13 -0.39
C SER A 265 25.02 -2.94 -0.73
N ALA A 266 25.76 -3.42 0.29
CA ALA A 266 26.90 -4.32 0.06
C ALA A 266 26.41 -5.73 -0.30
N GLY A 267 25.33 -6.21 0.34
CA GLY A 267 24.70 -7.49 0.05
C GLY A 267 24.21 -7.57 -1.40
N ILE A 268 23.48 -6.57 -1.87
CA ILE A 268 22.93 -6.55 -3.24
C ILE A 268 24.03 -6.58 -4.31
N LEU A 269 25.13 -5.87 -4.09
CA LEU A 269 26.26 -5.89 -5.02
C LEU A 269 26.89 -7.28 -5.11
N GLN A 270 26.95 -8.00 -3.99
CA GLN A 270 27.52 -9.35 -3.92
C GLN A 270 26.57 -10.40 -4.52
N SER A 271 25.27 -10.28 -4.26
CA SER A 271 24.24 -11.22 -4.72
C SER A 271 23.97 -11.10 -6.22
N GLN A 272 24.30 -9.96 -6.84
CA GLN A 272 23.98 -9.66 -8.25
C GLN A 272 22.48 -9.86 -8.55
N TYR A 273 21.61 -9.49 -7.60
CA TYR A 273 20.15 -9.68 -7.67
C TYR A 273 19.72 -11.15 -7.73
N ARG A 274 20.51 -12.07 -7.16
CA ARG A 274 20.16 -13.49 -7.06
C ARG A 274 20.41 -14.01 -5.65
N ASN A 275 19.43 -14.72 -5.11
CA ASN A 275 19.56 -15.37 -3.81
C ASN A 275 20.23 -16.73 -3.99
N VAL A 276 21.54 -16.82 -3.75
CA VAL A 276 22.32 -18.06 -3.92
C VAL A 276 22.91 -18.51 -2.59
N THR A 277 23.42 -17.57 -1.79
CA THR A 277 24.01 -17.82 -0.48
C THR A 277 23.02 -17.53 0.63
N LYS A 278 23.25 -18.10 1.82
CA LYS A 278 22.46 -17.82 3.03
C LYS A 278 22.31 -16.32 3.31
N ASN A 279 23.38 -15.56 3.10
CA ASN A 279 23.38 -14.12 3.35
C ASN A 279 22.53 -13.37 2.33
N ASP A 280 22.48 -13.84 1.07
CA ASP A 280 21.63 -13.24 0.05
C ASP A 280 20.15 -13.41 0.41
N TYR A 281 19.74 -14.62 0.83
CA TYR A 281 18.37 -14.86 1.30
C TYR A 281 18.03 -14.02 2.53
N SER A 282 18.93 -13.93 3.50
CA SER A 282 18.69 -13.17 4.74
C SER A 282 18.55 -11.67 4.42
N SER A 283 19.46 -11.13 3.59
CA SER A 283 19.41 -9.73 3.15
C SER A 283 18.14 -9.42 2.37
N HIS A 284 17.68 -10.33 1.51
CA HIS A 284 16.46 -10.15 0.74
C HIS A 284 15.19 -10.25 1.60
N LEU A 285 15.17 -11.10 2.63
CA LEU A 285 14.03 -11.18 3.55
C LEU A 285 13.93 -9.94 4.44
N GLU A 286 15.07 -9.41 4.87
CA GLU A 286 15.15 -8.14 5.61
C GLU A 286 14.84 -6.93 4.73
N GLU A 287 14.58 -7.13 3.42
CA GLU A 287 14.04 -6.06 2.60
C GLU A 287 12.57 -5.76 2.89
N TYR A 288 11.84 -6.69 3.52
CA TYR A 288 10.43 -6.50 3.84
C TYR A 288 10.29 -5.71 5.15
N PRO A 289 9.45 -4.65 5.19
CA PRO A 289 9.34 -3.77 6.35
C PRO A 289 8.74 -4.48 7.58
N ASP A 290 8.02 -5.57 7.35
CA ASP A 290 7.48 -6.42 8.40
C ASP A 290 8.48 -7.47 8.94
N VAL A 291 9.74 -7.50 8.47
CA VAL A 291 10.76 -8.47 8.88
C VAL A 291 11.90 -7.78 9.65
N VAL A 292 12.03 -8.09 10.94
CA VAL A 292 13.13 -7.59 11.79
C VAL A 292 14.42 -8.36 11.53
N VAL A 293 14.31 -9.69 11.41
CA VAL A 293 15.46 -10.58 11.18
C VAL A 293 15.05 -11.70 10.26
N GLY A 294 15.81 -11.91 9.19
CA GLY A 294 15.70 -13.05 8.29
C GLY A 294 16.85 -14.01 8.52
N THR A 295 16.61 -15.31 8.54
CA THR A 295 17.68 -16.31 8.53
C THR A 295 17.32 -17.44 7.58
N ALA A 296 18.25 -17.74 6.68
CA ALA A 296 18.16 -18.91 5.82
C ALA A 296 19.17 -20.00 6.23
N TRP A 297 18.86 -21.25 5.94
CA TRP A 297 19.81 -22.36 6.00
C TRP A 297 19.40 -23.46 5.01
N GLY A 298 20.35 -24.30 4.64
CA GLY A 298 20.12 -25.31 3.63
C GLY A 298 20.76 -26.64 3.98
N GLU A 299 21.05 -27.42 2.94
CA GLU A 299 21.50 -28.80 3.06
C GLU A 299 22.77 -28.97 3.90
N LYS A 300 23.70 -28.02 3.83
CA LYS A 300 24.97 -28.10 4.58
C LYS A 300 24.76 -28.00 6.08
N GLU A 301 23.76 -27.24 6.51
CA GLU A 301 23.44 -27.04 7.92
C GLU A 301 22.45 -28.10 8.44
N VAL A 302 21.48 -28.51 7.62
CA VAL A 302 20.50 -29.55 8.00
C VAL A 302 21.13 -30.94 8.00
N ASN A 303 22.11 -31.18 7.12
CA ASN A 303 22.71 -32.48 6.88
C ASN A 303 21.63 -33.57 6.67
N PRO A 304 20.81 -33.44 5.62
CA PRO A 304 19.59 -34.22 5.46
C PRO A 304 19.88 -35.72 5.33
N GLY A 305 19.17 -36.54 6.12
CA GLY A 305 19.28 -38.00 6.09
C GLY A 305 18.51 -38.66 4.94
N ASP A 306 17.67 -37.91 4.23
CA ASP A 306 16.84 -38.37 3.12
C ASP A 306 16.93 -37.41 1.93
N THR A 307 16.90 -37.98 0.74
CA THR A 307 16.89 -37.27 -0.53
C THR A 307 15.73 -36.29 -0.72
N ASN A 308 14.61 -36.52 -0.03
CA ASN A 308 13.46 -35.62 -0.07
C ASN A 308 13.71 -34.24 0.56
N GLU A 309 14.83 -34.07 1.27
CA GLU A 309 15.21 -32.80 1.89
C GLU A 309 16.31 -32.04 1.13
N TYR A 310 16.83 -32.62 0.03
CA TYR A 310 17.70 -31.88 -0.88
C TYR A 310 16.93 -30.80 -1.65
N ASN A 311 17.66 -29.78 -2.06
CA ASN A 311 17.24 -28.58 -2.76
C ASN A 311 16.16 -27.78 -2.01
N LYS A 312 16.07 -27.96 -0.69
CA LYS A 312 15.22 -27.15 0.18
C LYS A 312 16.05 -26.10 0.88
N ILE A 313 15.48 -24.90 0.93
CA ILE A 313 16.00 -23.79 1.71
C ILE A 313 14.97 -23.52 2.78
N TYR A 314 15.43 -23.52 4.02
CA TYR A 314 14.61 -23.24 5.17
C TYR A 314 14.80 -21.78 5.54
N ILE A 315 13.70 -21.12 5.86
CA ILE A 315 13.66 -19.70 6.19
C ILE A 315 12.98 -19.56 7.55
N SER A 316 13.57 -18.72 8.40
CA SER A 316 12.94 -18.21 9.61
C SER A 316 12.94 -16.69 9.55
N VAL A 317 11.80 -16.10 9.87
CA VAL A 317 11.63 -14.65 9.96
C VAL A 317 11.10 -14.29 11.34
N ILE A 318 11.60 -13.19 11.89
CA ILE A 318 11.03 -12.55 13.08
C ILE A 318 10.27 -11.33 12.58
N PRO A 319 8.93 -11.33 12.65
CA PRO A 319 8.16 -10.19 12.17
C PRO A 319 8.23 -8.99 13.11
N THR A 320 8.03 -7.78 12.57
CA THR A 320 7.74 -6.59 13.38
C THR A 320 6.37 -6.77 14.05
N ARG A 321 6.22 -6.22 15.24
CA ARG A 321 5.00 -6.31 16.06
C ARG A 321 4.15 -5.08 15.89
#